data_AF-A0A8T3X2I8-F1
#
_entry.id   AF-A0A8T3X2I8-F1
#
_cell.length_a   1.000
_cell.length_b   1.000
_cell.length_c   1.000
_cell.angle_alpha   90.00
_cell.angle_beta   90.00
_cell.angle_gamma   90.00
#
_symmetry.space_group_name_H-M   'P 1'
#
loop_
_entity.id
_entity.type
_entity.pdbx_description
1 polymer ?
#
loop_
_entity_poly.entity_id
_entity_poly.type
_entity_poly.pdbx_seq_one_letter_code
_entity_poly.pdbx_strand_id
1 'polypeptide(L)'
;MEKTKIPAVLQKRTGFILLGALLFLDTVFDVMRGTQGNPLYKPVENAFGIWGLPLLVPFALAFFYLVVKAAGWLVEKFDRVPYGEEIILTALVLIFAVHDLWVFSVDYLGLRIVSSYYQMIPVYVAVGLAYGLWAEHVIKRKGKTE
;
A
#
# COMPACT_ATOMS: atom_id res chain seq x y z
N MET A 1 18.99 11.88 -19.03
CA MET A 1 17.55 12.22 -18.96
C MET A 1 17.22 12.54 -17.51
N GLU A 2 17.01 13.82 -17.23
CA GLU A 2 16.58 14.28 -15.91
C GLU A 2 15.15 13.76 -15.70
N LYS A 3 14.94 12.91 -14.68
CA LYS A 3 13.59 12.46 -14.30
C LYS A 3 12.83 13.70 -13.82
N THR A 4 12.06 14.32 -14.70
CA THR A 4 11.13 15.40 -14.34
C THR A 4 10.26 14.86 -13.21
N LYS A 5 10.41 15.43 -12.02
CA LYS A 5 9.61 15.08 -10.84
C LYS A 5 8.15 15.29 -11.21
N ILE A 6 7.42 14.20 -11.43
CA ILE A 6 5.97 14.27 -11.53
C ILE A 6 5.48 14.44 -10.09
N PRO A 7 4.94 15.62 -9.71
CA PRO A 7 4.59 15.90 -8.32
C PRO A 7 3.48 14.96 -7.78
N ALA A 8 2.83 14.21 -8.65
CA ALA A 8 1.76 13.28 -8.34
C ALA A 8 2.23 11.90 -7.88
N VAL A 9 3.53 11.55 -8.02
CA VAL A 9 4.00 10.17 -7.80
C VAL A 9 5.20 10.15 -6.85
N LEU A 10 5.19 9.24 -5.87
CA LEU A 10 6.31 9.07 -4.95
C LEU A 10 7.54 8.53 -5.69
N GLN A 11 8.71 9.05 -5.32
CA GLN A 11 9.97 8.45 -5.75
C GLN A 11 10.10 7.05 -5.16
N LYS A 12 10.62 6.08 -5.94
CA LYS A 12 10.76 4.67 -5.52
C LYS A 12 11.31 4.51 -4.11
N ARG A 13 12.44 5.17 -3.82
CA ARG A 13 13.09 5.12 -2.50
C ARG A 13 12.15 5.57 -1.38
N THR A 14 11.51 6.73 -1.55
CA THR A 14 10.57 7.27 -0.57
C THR A 14 9.34 6.39 -0.43
N GLY A 15 8.79 5.89 -1.53
CA GLY A 15 7.63 4.99 -1.52
C GLY A 15 7.89 3.70 -0.76
N PHE A 16 9.03 3.04 -0.95
CA PHE A 16 9.37 1.84 -0.18
C PHE A 16 9.68 2.11 1.28
N ILE A 17 10.29 3.26 1.61
CA ILE A 17 10.49 3.68 3.01
C ILE A 17 9.13 3.87 3.69
N LEU A 18 8.22 4.60 3.04
CA LEU A 18 6.87 4.83 3.59
C LEU A 18 6.09 3.53 3.71
N LEU A 19 6.13 2.67 2.68
CA LEU A 19 5.48 1.35 2.73
C LEU A 19 6.04 0.51 3.88
N GLY A 20 7.35 0.51 4.09
CA GLY A 20 7.98 -0.21 5.20
C GLY A 20 7.55 0.32 6.56
N ALA A 21 7.45 1.64 6.71
CA ALA A 21 6.95 2.25 7.93
C ALA A 21 5.48 1.89 8.20
N LEU A 22 4.63 1.92 7.19
CA LEU A 22 3.21 1.55 7.29
C LEU A 22 3.04 0.07 7.64
N LEU A 23 3.74 -0.83 6.94
CA LEU A 23 3.72 -2.27 7.25
C LEU A 23 4.20 -2.56 8.67
N PHE A 24 5.20 -1.82 9.14
CA PHE A 24 5.65 -1.94 10.52
C PHE A 24 4.59 -1.46 11.50
N LEU A 25 3.97 -0.30 11.27
CA LEU A 25 2.88 0.21 12.10
C LEU A 25 1.70 -0.76 12.18
N ASP A 26 1.29 -1.33 11.04
CA ASP A 26 0.25 -2.35 10.97
C ASP A 26 0.55 -3.53 11.92
N THR A 27 1.76 -4.11 11.81
CA THR A 27 2.16 -5.21 12.70
C THR A 27 2.25 -4.80 14.18
N VAL A 28 2.61 -3.55 14.47
CA VAL A 28 2.60 -3.02 15.84
C VAL A 28 1.17 -2.90 16.37
N PHE A 29 0.23 -2.43 15.56
CA PHE A 29 -1.18 -2.37 15.95
C PHE A 29 -1.76 -3.76 16.22
N ASP A 30 -1.41 -4.77 15.43
CA ASP A 30 -1.83 -6.15 15.67
C ASP A 30 -1.24 -6.74 16.96
N VAL A 31 0.02 -6.43 17.24
CA VAL A 31 0.64 -6.78 18.53
C VAL A 31 -0.08 -6.12 19.69
N MET A 32 -0.44 -4.83 19.58
CA MET A 32 -1.18 -4.09 20.62
C MET A 32 -2.60 -4.64 20.81
N ARG A 33 -3.25 -5.09 19.73
CA ARG A 33 -4.54 -5.79 19.76
C ARG A 33 -4.46 -7.18 20.38
N GLY A 34 -3.27 -7.78 20.37
CA GLY A 34 -3.03 -9.16 20.81
C GLY A 34 -3.57 -10.21 19.84
N THR A 35 -3.93 -9.84 18.61
CA THR A 35 -4.40 -10.76 17.57
C THR A 35 -4.26 -10.17 16.18
N GLN A 36 -4.20 -11.02 15.17
CA GLN A 36 -4.11 -10.62 13.76
C GLN A 36 -5.47 -10.80 13.07
N GLY A 37 -5.95 -9.72 12.43
CA GLY A 37 -7.20 -9.73 11.66
C GLY A 37 -7.11 -10.53 10.35
N ASN A 38 -5.91 -10.69 9.78
CA ASN A 38 -5.69 -11.39 8.52
C ASN A 38 -5.46 -12.91 8.72
N PRO A 39 -6.35 -13.79 8.17
CA PRO A 39 -6.24 -15.24 8.32
C PRO A 39 -4.93 -15.84 7.80
N LEU A 40 -4.26 -15.20 6.84
CA LEU A 40 -3.02 -15.70 6.24
C LEU A 40 -1.85 -15.77 7.24
N TYR A 41 -1.89 -14.94 8.28
CA TYR A 41 -0.82 -14.85 9.27
C TYR A 41 -1.09 -15.67 10.54
N LYS A 42 -2.29 -16.25 10.70
CA LYS A 42 -2.62 -17.12 11.84
C LYS A 42 -1.64 -18.28 12.05
N PRO A 43 -1.16 -18.99 11.01
CA PRO A 43 -0.17 -20.05 11.22
C PRO A 43 1.12 -19.54 11.85
N VAL A 44 1.55 -18.33 11.49
CA VAL A 44 2.73 -17.69 12.06
C VAL A 44 2.47 -17.26 13.50
N GLU A 45 1.34 -16.62 13.77
CA GLU A 45 0.91 -16.24 15.12
C GLU A 45 0.89 -17.45 16.06
N ASN A 46 0.37 -18.60 15.59
CA ASN A 46 0.33 -19.83 16.38
C ASN A 46 1.72 -20.44 16.63
N ALA A 47 2.68 -20.26 15.72
CA ALA A 47 4.00 -20.87 15.81
C ALA A 47 5.02 -20.01 16.59
N PHE A 48 4.99 -18.69 16.39
CA PHE A 48 5.99 -17.74 16.92
C PHE A 48 5.40 -16.68 17.86
N GLY A 49 4.07 -16.69 18.07
CA GLY A 49 3.36 -15.66 18.81
C GLY A 49 3.16 -14.38 17.99
N ILE A 50 2.29 -13.49 18.48
CA ILE A 50 1.96 -12.22 17.82
C ILE A 50 3.19 -11.31 17.64
N TRP A 51 4.16 -11.39 18.56
CA TRP A 51 5.43 -10.65 18.53
C TRP A 51 6.36 -11.05 17.38
N GLY A 52 6.11 -12.18 16.72
CA GLY A 52 6.83 -12.59 15.52
C GLY A 52 6.43 -11.82 14.27
N LEU A 53 5.26 -11.16 14.26
CA LEU A 53 4.74 -10.49 13.05
C LEU A 53 5.60 -9.32 12.55
N PRO A 54 6.13 -8.41 13.39
CA PRO A 54 7.00 -7.34 12.92
C PRO A 54 8.29 -7.84 12.23
N LEU A 55 8.77 -9.04 12.58
CA LEU A 55 9.93 -9.65 11.92
C LEU A 55 9.64 -10.09 10.48
N LEU A 56 8.36 -10.21 10.09
CA LEU A 56 7.96 -10.52 8.73
C LEU A 56 7.91 -9.30 7.81
N VAL A 57 8.00 -8.09 8.34
CA VAL A 57 7.94 -6.85 7.54
C VAL A 57 8.98 -6.83 6.40
N PRO A 58 10.25 -7.21 6.58
CA PRO A 58 11.21 -7.27 5.47
C PRO A 58 10.78 -8.23 4.35
N PHE A 59 10.17 -9.37 4.70
CA PHE A 59 9.69 -10.35 3.72
C PHE A 59 8.45 -9.84 2.99
N ALA A 60 7.52 -9.21 3.70
CA ALA A 60 6.37 -8.54 3.09
C ALA A 60 6.83 -7.43 2.13
N LEU A 61 7.82 -6.63 2.54
CA LEU A 61 8.37 -5.57 1.71
C LEU A 61 9.07 -6.11 0.44
N ALA A 62 9.80 -7.23 0.56
CA ALA A 62 10.38 -7.91 -0.59
C ALA A 62 9.30 -8.48 -1.54
N PHE A 63 8.22 -9.03 -1.00
CA PHE A 63 7.08 -9.47 -1.79
C PHE A 63 6.44 -8.29 -2.53
N PHE A 64 6.16 -7.18 -1.85
CA PHE A 64 5.61 -5.99 -2.48
C PHE A 64 6.54 -5.39 -3.51
N TYR A 65 7.86 -5.45 -3.30
CA TYR A 65 8.83 -5.03 -4.32
C TYR A 65 8.64 -5.81 -5.62
N LEU A 66 8.47 -7.13 -5.55
CA LEU A 66 8.23 -7.97 -6.73
C LEU A 66 6.88 -7.67 -7.38
N VAL A 67 5.82 -7.50 -6.58
CA VAL A 67 4.47 -7.15 -7.07
C VAL A 67 4.47 -5.79 -7.78
N VAL A 68 5.07 -4.77 -7.17
CA VAL A 68 5.20 -3.42 -7.74
C VAL A 68 5.96 -3.49 -9.07
N LYS A 69 7.04 -4.27 -9.13
CA LYS A 69 7.84 -4.44 -10.34
C LYS A 69 7.05 -5.12 -11.46
N ALA A 70 6.37 -6.21 -11.16
CA ALA A 70 5.57 -6.94 -12.13
C ALA A 70 4.37 -6.11 -12.62
N ALA A 71 3.60 -5.51 -11.71
CA ALA A 71 2.45 -4.69 -12.05
C ALA A 71 2.84 -3.40 -12.76
N GLY A 72 3.92 -2.74 -12.33
CA GLY A 72 4.45 -1.54 -12.99
C GLY A 72 4.87 -1.82 -14.43
N TRP A 73 5.53 -2.96 -14.67
CA TRP A 73 5.85 -3.41 -16.03
C TRP A 73 4.60 -3.65 -16.88
N LEU A 74 3.53 -4.23 -16.31
CA LEU A 74 2.26 -4.42 -17.02
C LEU A 74 1.64 -3.08 -17.41
N VAL A 75 1.59 -2.12 -16.48
CA VAL A 75 1.06 -0.76 -16.75
C VAL A 75 1.84 -0.07 -17.85
N GLU A 76 3.17 -0.13 -17.80
CA GLU A 76 4.01 0.46 -18.85
C GLU A 76 3.80 -0.21 -20.21
N LYS A 77 3.62 -1.54 -20.23
CA LYS A 77 3.45 -2.33 -21.46
C LYS A 77 2.07 -2.16 -22.09
N PHE A 78 1.00 -2.18 -21.30
CA PHE A 78 -0.36 -2.22 -21.80
C PHE A 78 -1.01 -0.83 -21.86
N ASP A 79 -0.83 -0.01 -20.82
CA ASP A 79 -1.49 1.30 -20.72
C ASP A 79 -0.62 2.44 -21.28
N ARG A 80 0.64 2.12 -21.62
CA ARG A 80 1.66 3.04 -22.15
C ARG A 80 1.86 4.27 -21.25
N VAL A 81 1.73 4.08 -19.94
CA VAL A 81 1.96 5.12 -18.94
C VAL A 81 3.40 4.98 -18.44
N PRO A 82 4.26 6.00 -18.58
CA PRO A 82 5.60 5.95 -18.01
C PRO A 82 5.53 5.96 -16.48
N TYR A 83 6.55 5.42 -15.81
CA TYR A 83 6.64 5.37 -14.34
C TYR A 83 5.60 4.45 -13.68
N GLY A 84 5.27 3.34 -14.34
CA GLY A 84 4.23 2.41 -13.86
C GLY A 84 4.54 1.86 -12.47
N GLU A 85 5.80 1.52 -12.20
CA GLU A 85 6.22 1.07 -10.87
C GLU A 85 5.96 2.12 -9.79
N GLU A 86 6.35 3.38 -10.03
CA GLU A 86 6.13 4.46 -9.07
C GLU A 86 4.64 4.73 -8.82
N ILE A 87 3.78 4.60 -9.85
CA ILE A 87 2.32 4.73 -9.72
C ILE A 87 1.77 3.61 -8.84
N ILE A 88 2.10 2.36 -9.13
CA ILE A 88 1.65 1.21 -8.34
C ILE A 88 2.13 1.31 -6.89
N LEU A 89 3.40 1.69 -6.68
CA LEU A 89 3.96 1.87 -5.34
C LEU A 89 3.21 2.97 -4.57
N THR A 90 2.90 4.09 -5.22
CA THR A 90 2.17 5.18 -4.56
C THR A 90 0.74 4.75 -4.22
N ALA A 91 0.05 4.05 -5.12
CA ALA A 91 -1.27 3.49 -4.85
C ALA A 91 -1.24 2.55 -3.65
N LEU A 92 -0.22 1.69 -3.57
CA LEU A 92 -0.03 0.75 -2.46
C LEU A 92 0.19 1.49 -1.13
N VAL A 93 1.04 2.52 -1.11
CA VAL A 93 1.27 3.36 0.07
C VAL A 93 -0.03 4.02 0.54
N LEU A 94 -0.86 4.53 -0.38
CA LEU A 94 -2.16 5.12 -0.03
C LEU A 94 -3.12 4.09 0.56
N ILE A 95 -3.18 2.88 -0.02
CA ILE A 95 -4.03 1.80 0.50
C ILE A 95 -3.61 1.43 1.94
N PHE A 96 -2.32 1.26 2.19
CA PHE A 96 -1.81 0.95 3.54
C PHE A 96 -2.04 2.10 4.51
N ALA A 97 -1.84 3.35 4.11
CA ALA A 97 -2.14 4.50 4.96
C ALA A 97 -3.63 4.55 5.34
N VAL A 98 -4.52 4.26 4.40
CA VAL A 98 -5.98 4.17 4.67
C VAL A 98 -6.31 2.97 5.56
N HIS A 99 -5.60 1.84 5.40
CA HIS A 99 -5.72 0.69 6.28
C HIS A 99 -5.35 1.03 7.73
N ASP A 100 -4.16 1.58 7.94
CA ASP A 100 -3.65 1.95 9.26
C ASP A 100 -4.55 2.98 9.95
N LEU A 101 -5.03 3.98 9.19
CA LEU A 101 -5.99 4.97 9.71
C LEU A 101 -7.31 4.33 10.13
N TRP A 102 -7.83 3.38 9.36
CA TRP A 102 -9.05 2.66 9.72
C TRP A 102 -8.85 1.80 10.96
N VAL A 103 -7.77 1.01 10.99
CA VAL A 103 -7.36 0.20 12.15
C VAL A 103 -7.27 1.09 13.40
N PHE A 104 -6.58 2.22 13.29
CA PHE A 104 -6.44 3.16 14.39
C PHE A 104 -7.79 3.73 14.84
N SER A 105 -8.65 4.08 13.88
CA SER A 105 -9.96 4.68 14.16
C SER A 105 -10.93 3.72 14.85
N VAL A 106 -10.97 2.45 14.42
CA VAL A 106 -11.85 1.45 15.03
C VAL A 106 -11.41 1.11 16.44
N ASP A 107 -10.09 0.94 16.63
CA ASP A 107 -9.56 0.36 17.86
C ASP A 107 -9.28 1.39 18.95
N TYR A 108 -8.82 2.59 18.57
CA TYR A 108 -8.43 3.61 19.55
C TYR A 108 -9.44 4.76 19.66
N LEU A 109 -10.20 5.05 18.59
CA LEU A 109 -11.23 6.10 18.61
C LEU A 109 -12.65 5.53 18.79
N GLY A 110 -12.84 4.22 18.74
CA GLY A 110 -14.13 3.56 18.86
C GLY A 110 -15.08 3.80 17.67
N LEU A 111 -14.56 4.28 16.53
CA LEU A 111 -15.34 4.61 15.34
C LEU A 111 -15.67 3.34 14.54
N ARG A 112 -16.83 2.72 14.81
CA ARG A 112 -17.26 1.46 14.18
C ARG A 112 -18.05 1.65 12.86
N ILE A 113 -17.70 2.66 12.06
CA ILE A 113 -18.39 2.93 10.78
C ILE A 113 -18.19 1.74 9.82
N VAL A 114 -16.98 1.18 9.79
CA VAL A 114 -16.65 -0.04 9.07
C VAL A 114 -16.09 -1.03 10.09
N SER A 115 -16.83 -2.10 10.36
CA SER A 115 -16.56 -2.98 11.51
C SER A 115 -15.83 -4.26 11.14
N SER A 116 -15.61 -4.53 9.84
CA SER A 116 -14.92 -5.74 9.39
C SER A 116 -13.89 -5.46 8.31
N TYR A 117 -12.85 -6.28 8.32
CA TYR A 117 -11.78 -6.25 7.31
C TYR A 117 -12.33 -6.38 5.88
N TYR A 118 -13.31 -7.27 5.67
CA TYR A 118 -13.90 -7.49 4.34
C TYR A 118 -14.62 -6.26 3.79
N GLN A 119 -15.22 -5.43 4.64
CA GLN A 119 -15.88 -4.20 4.22
C GLN A 119 -14.89 -3.12 3.77
N MET A 120 -13.62 -3.21 4.18
CA MET A 120 -12.60 -2.29 3.73
C MET A 120 -12.03 -2.64 2.35
N ILE A 121 -12.18 -3.88 1.88
CA ILE A 121 -11.68 -4.30 0.56
C ILE A 121 -12.21 -3.37 -0.55
N PRO A 122 -13.53 -3.08 -0.66
CA PRO A 122 -14.03 -2.11 -1.64
C PRO A 122 -13.43 -0.70 -1.48
N VAL A 123 -13.17 -0.26 -0.25
CA VAL A 123 -12.56 1.06 0.03
C VAL A 123 -11.13 1.11 -0.50
N TYR A 124 -10.33 0.07 -0.26
CA TYR A 124 -8.97 -0.03 -0.78
C TYR A 124 -8.93 -0.05 -2.30
N VAL A 125 -9.83 -0.81 -2.92
CA VAL A 125 -9.99 -0.85 -4.38
C VAL A 125 -10.34 0.54 -4.91
N ALA A 126 -11.30 1.23 -4.29
CA ALA A 126 -11.70 2.57 -4.70
C ALA A 126 -10.55 3.58 -4.59
N VAL A 127 -9.79 3.55 -3.49
CA VAL A 127 -8.62 4.43 -3.28
C VAL A 127 -7.54 4.16 -4.34
N GLY A 128 -7.20 2.89 -4.56
CA GLY A 128 -6.19 2.49 -5.54
C GLY A 128 -6.57 2.89 -6.97
N LEU A 129 -7.81 2.61 -7.38
CA LEU A 129 -8.31 2.96 -8.70
C LEU A 129 -8.44 4.47 -8.91
N ALA A 130 -9.00 5.19 -7.92
CA ALA A 130 -9.15 6.64 -8.01
C ALA A 130 -7.79 7.33 -8.18
N TYR A 131 -6.79 6.91 -7.40
CA TYR A 131 -5.43 7.40 -7.56
C TYR A 131 -4.84 7.00 -8.92
N GLY A 132 -4.95 5.73 -9.31
CA GLY A 132 -4.39 5.23 -10.58
C GLY A 132 -4.91 5.99 -11.80
N LEU A 133 -6.23 6.16 -11.89
CA LEU A 133 -6.89 6.91 -12.97
C LEU A 133 -6.50 8.39 -12.96
N TRP A 134 -6.41 9.00 -11.77
CA TRP A 134 -5.99 10.39 -11.65
C TRP A 134 -4.53 10.58 -12.07
N ALA A 135 -3.63 9.71 -11.62
CA ALA A 135 -2.21 9.77 -11.94
C ALA A 135 -1.99 9.61 -13.45
N GLU A 136 -2.63 8.61 -14.07
CA GLU A 136 -2.61 8.41 -15.52
C GLU A 136 -3.07 9.67 -16.26
N HIS A 137 -4.20 10.26 -15.85
CA HIS A 137 -4.77 11.45 -16.47
C HIS A 137 -3.82 12.64 -16.42
N VAL A 138 -3.19 12.89 -15.27
CA VAL A 138 -2.24 13.99 -15.07
C VAL A 138 -0.98 13.79 -15.92
N ILE A 139 -0.44 12.57 -15.96
CA ILE A 139 0.77 12.24 -16.71
C ILE A 139 0.53 12.40 -18.22
N LYS A 140 -0.58 11.84 -18.72
CA LYS A 140 -0.95 11.94 -20.15
C LYS A 140 -1.25 13.38 -20.58
N ARG A 141 -1.77 14.24 -19.69
CA ARG A 141 -1.96 15.67 -20.00
C ARG A 141 -0.63 16.42 -20.09
N LYS A 142 0.28 16.22 -19.14
CA LYS A 142 1.57 16.93 -19.13
C LYS A 142 2.43 16.59 -20.34
N GLY A 143 2.44 15.34 -20.77
CA GLY A 143 3.16 14.90 -21.98
C GLY A 143 2.56 15.37 -23.31
N LYS A 144 1.40 16.05 -23.32
CA LYS A 144 0.83 16.69 -24.53
C LYS A 144 1.14 18.19 -24.62
N THR A 145 1.61 18.79 -23.53
CA THR A 145 1.95 20.23 -23.44
C THR A 145 3.43 20.51 -23.65
N GLU A 146 4.24 19.46 -23.82
CA GLU A 146 5.63 19.51 -24.31
C GLU A 146 5.65 19.09 -25.79
#